data_AF-A0AAU2PA65-F1
#
_entry.id   AF-A0AAU2PA65-F1
#
_cell.length_a   1.000
_cell.length_b   1.000
_cell.length_c   1.000
_cell.angle_alpha   90.00
_cell.angle_beta   90.00
_cell.angle_gamma   90.00
#
_symmetry.space_group_name_H-M   'P 1'
#
loop_
_entity.id
_entity.type
_entity.pdbx_description
1 polymer ?
#
loop_
_entity_poly.entity_id
_entity_poly.type
_entity_poly.pdbx_seq_one_letter_code
_entity_poly.pdbx_strand_id
1 'polypeptide(L)' 'MAPGLGHGAAASRRYSYPEAAAALDVEEAWLRRNIGQLPHSRLGRVVQFSAVHLELIGAKLQSPGTG' A
#
# COMPACT_ATOMS: atom_id res chain seq x y z
N MET A 1 -3.16 -13.38 -23.69
CA MET A 1 -3.54 -14.18 -22.50
C MET A 1 -3.30 -13.30 -21.29
N ALA A 2 -4.32 -12.63 -20.76
CA ALA A 2 -4.18 -11.84 -19.53
C ALA A 2 -4.32 -12.79 -18.33
N PRO A 3 -3.37 -12.85 -17.39
CA PRO A 3 -3.58 -13.61 -16.16
C PRO A 3 -4.59 -12.85 -15.29
N GLY A 4 -5.73 -13.49 -15.04
CA GLY A 4 -6.71 -13.01 -14.07
C GLY A 4 -6.03 -12.81 -12.72
N LEU A 5 -6.12 -11.60 -12.19
CA LEU A 5 -5.62 -11.22 -10.88
C LEU A 5 -6.33 -12.07 -9.81
N GLY A 6 -5.60 -13.05 -9.27
CA GLY A 6 -6.03 -13.89 -8.16
C GLY A 6 -6.27 -13.06 -6.91
N HIS A 7 -7.52 -12.66 -6.69
CA HIS A 7 -7.96 -11.91 -5.51
C HIS A 7 -7.93 -12.73 -4.20
N GLY A 8 -7.57 -14.02 -4.24
CA GLY A 8 -7.45 -14.89 -3.06
C GLY A 8 -6.04 -15.00 -2.45
N ALA A 9 -4.98 -14.79 -3.24
CA ALA A 9 -3.58 -14.95 -2.77
C ALA A 9 -2.91 -13.61 -2.38
N ALA A 10 -3.43 -12.49 -2.86
CA ALA A 10 -2.89 -11.16 -2.56
C ALA A 10 -3.14 -10.70 -1.11
N ALA A 11 -4.22 -11.19 -0.47
CA ALA A 11 -4.62 -10.76 0.88
C ALA A 11 -3.56 -11.06 1.96
N SER A 12 -2.74 -12.10 1.78
CA SER A 12 -1.69 -12.49 2.74
C SER A 12 -0.31 -11.95 2.38
N ARG A 13 -0.15 -11.31 1.21
CA ARG A 13 1.15 -10.77 0.80
C ARG A 13 1.44 -9.49 1.57
N ARG A 14 2.60 -9.49 2.24
CA ARG A 14 3.09 -8.36 3.01
C ARG A 14 4.11 -7.61 2.17
N TYR A 15 3.87 -6.33 1.98
CA TYR A 15 4.72 -5.42 1.24
C TYR A 15 5.54 -4.59 2.23
N SER A 16 6.83 -4.48 1.95
CA SER A 16 7.71 -3.52 2.62
C SER A 16 7.53 -2.12 2.02
N TYR A 17 8.11 -1.10 2.65
CA TYR A 17 8.13 0.28 2.12
C TYR A 17 8.44 0.39 0.62
N PRO A 18 9.54 -0.18 0.10
CA PRO A 18 9.86 -0.07 -1.33
C PRO A 18 8.86 -0.80 -2.23
N GLU A 19 8.33 -1.95 -1.78
CA GLU A 19 7.34 -2.70 -2.56
C GLU A 19 5.97 -2.01 -2.58
N ALA A 20 5.57 -1.43 -1.45
CA ALA A 20 4.33 -0.66 -1.33
C ALA A 20 4.40 0.62 -2.17
N ALA A 21 5.55 1.31 -2.15
CA ALA A 21 5.84 2.47 -2.97
C ALA A 21 5.72 2.15 -4.47
N ALA A 22 6.35 1.05 -4.91
CA ALA A 22 6.25 0.60 -6.30
C ALA A 22 4.82 0.17 -6.69
N ALA A 23 4.09 -0.49 -5.79
CA ALA A 23 2.72 -0.93 -6.06
C ALA A 23 1.72 0.24 -6.15
N LEU A 24 1.99 1.34 -5.44
CA LEU A 24 1.15 2.53 -5.42
C LEU A 24 1.63 3.62 -6.38
N ASP A 25 2.76 3.42 -7.06
CA ASP A 25 3.45 4.43 -7.88
C ASP A 25 3.72 5.74 -7.11
N VAL A 26 4.25 5.62 -5.88
CA VAL A 26 4.58 6.77 -5.03
C VAL A 26 6.01 6.71 -4.51
N GLU A 27 6.52 7.84 -4.03
CA GLU A 27 7.83 7.90 -3.41
C GLU A 27 7.85 7.20 -2.03
N GLU A 28 8.88 6.39 -1.78
CA GLU A 28 9.07 5.72 -0.47
C GLU A 28 9.12 6.76 0.67
N ALA A 29 9.75 7.90 0.45
CA ALA A 29 9.84 8.98 1.42
C ALA A 29 8.45 9.53 1.79
N TRP A 30 7.54 9.66 0.81
CA TRP A 30 6.16 10.06 1.06
C TRP A 30 5.45 9.01 1.92
N LEU A 31 5.62 7.73 1.60
CA LEU A 31 5.01 6.62 2.33
C LEU A 31 5.49 6.59 3.80
N ARG A 32 6.80 6.79 4.03
CA ARG A 32 7.41 6.87 5.37
C ARG A 32 6.91 8.09 6.16
N ARG A 33 6.77 9.24 5.52
CA ARG A 33 6.27 10.46 6.17
C ARG A 33 4.79 10.38 6.52
N ASN A 34 4.01 9.73 5.67
CA ASN A 34 2.56 9.62 5.86
C ASN A 34 2.14 8.36 6.62
N ILE A 35 3.07 7.49 7.02
CA ILE A 35 2.73 6.21 7.66
C ILE A 35 1.82 6.36 8.89
N GLY A 36 1.97 7.44 9.66
CA GLY A 36 1.12 7.72 10.81
C GLY A 36 -0.36 7.96 10.47
N GLN A 37 -0.64 8.38 9.23
CA GLN A 37 -2.00 8.65 8.72
C GLN A 37 -2.51 7.57 7.75
N LEU A 38 -1.64 6.68 7.29
CA LEU A 38 -1.99 5.61 6.38
C LEU A 38 -2.38 4.33 7.15
N PRO A 39 -3.35 3.55 6.64
CA PRO A 39 -3.66 2.25 7.19
C PRO A 39 -2.46 1.32 7.01
N HIS A 40 -1.88 0.88 8.11
CA HIS A 40 -0.73 -0.02 8.15
C HIS A 40 -0.89 -1.03 9.27
N SER A 41 -0.23 -2.19 9.14
CA SER A 41 -0.09 -3.14 10.23
C SER A 41 1.33 -3.10 10.77
N ARG A 42 1.44 -3.15 12.10
CA ARG A 42 2.72 -3.28 12.79
C ARG A 42 2.87 -4.72 13.27
N LEU A 43 3.86 -5.43 12.73
CA LEU A 43 4.25 -6.74 13.23
C LEU A 43 5.50 -6.54 14.09
N GLY A 44 5.29 -6.39 15.41
CA GLY A 44 6.35 -6.03 16.34
C GLY A 44 6.89 -4.62 16.07
N ARG A 45 8.16 -4.54 15.63
CA ARG A 45 8.83 -3.28 15.27
C ARG A 45 8.77 -2.93 13.79
N VAL A 46 8.23 -3.81 12.95
CA VAL A 46 8.25 -3.64 11.49
C VAL A 46 6.87 -3.22 10.99
N VAL A 47 6.84 -2.19 10.16
CA VAL A 47 5.66 -1.76 9.41
C VAL A 47 5.50 -2.65 8.19
N GLN A 48 4.33 -3.26 8.03
CA GLN A 48 3.98 -4.07 6.87
C GLN A 48 2.66 -3.60 6.26
N PHE A 49 2.62 -3.53 4.94
CA PHE A 49 1.41 -3.25 4.18
C PHE A 49 0.85 -4.56 3.64
N SER A 50 -0.46 -4.75 3.69
CA SER A 50 -1.13 -5.86 3.04
C SER A 50 -1.78 -5.33 1.77
N ALA A 51 -2.22 -6.21 0.87
CA ALA A 51 -2.97 -5.76 -0.32
C ALA A 51 -4.15 -4.84 0.04
N VAL A 52 -4.86 -5.13 1.14
CA VAL A 52 -5.94 -4.28 1.67
C VAL A 52 -5.45 -2.89 2.08
N HIS A 53 -4.27 -2.79 2.68
CA HIS A 53 -3.70 -1.48 3.02
C HIS A 53 -3.38 -0.69 1.75
N LEU A 54 -2.80 -1.33 0.73
CA LEU A 54 -2.48 -0.68 -0.54
C LEU A 54 -3.76 -0.18 -1.24
N GLU A 55 -4.82 -1.00 -1.30
CA GLU A 55 -6.12 -0.59 -1.84
C GLU A 55 -6.67 0.67 -1.14
N LEU A 56 -6.62 0.70 0.20
CA LEU A 56 -7.08 1.86 0.98
C LEU A 56 -6.20 3.10 0.80
N ILE A 57 -4.87 2.91 0.70
CA ILE A 57 -3.93 4.01 0.44
C ILE A 57 -4.16 4.56 -0.97
N GLY A 58 -4.28 3.69 -1.97
CA GLY A 58 -4.61 4.03 -3.35
C GLY A 58 -5.94 4.77 -3.45
N ALA A 59 -6.97 4.33 -2.73
CA ALA A 59 -8.26 5.03 -2.68
C ALA A 59 -8.15 6.44 -2.09
N LYS A 60 -7.27 6.64 -1.10
CA LYS A 60 -6.98 7.98 -0.53
C LYS A 60 -6.20 8.88 -1.50
N LEU A 61 -5.26 8.30 -2.24
CA LEU A 61 -4.46 9.01 -3.25
C LEU A 61 -5.30 9.47 -4.44
N GLN A 62 -6.29 8.67 -4.83
CA GLN A 62 -7.17 8.94 -5.96
C GLN A 62 -8.18 10.07 -5.71
N SER A 63 -8.26 10.67 -4.51
CA SER A 63 -9.07 11.88 -4.29
C SER A 63 -8.53 13.02 -5.16
N PRO A 64 -9.21 13.36 -6.28
CA PRO A 64 -8.79 14.46 -7.13
C PRO A 64 -9.32 15.74 -6.49
N GLY A 65 -8.54 16.33 -5.59
CA GLY A 65 -9.02 17.46 -4.79
C GLY A 65 -7.97 18.13 -3.94
N THR A 66 -6.83 18.52 -4.54
CA THR A 66 -6.02 19.64 -4.04
C THR A 66 -5.35 20.31 -5.23
N GLY A 67 -6.15 21.06 -5.97
CA GLY A 67 -5.71 22.17 -6.81
C GLY A 67 -6.16 23.47 -6.15
#